data_AF-A0A5J6WKL7-F1
#
_entry.id   AF-A0A5J6WKL7-F1
#
_cell.length_a   1.000
_cell.length_b   1.000
_cell.length_c   1.000
_cell.angle_alpha   90.00
_cell.angle_beta   90.00
_cell.angle_gamma   90.00
#
_symmetry.space_group_name_H-M   'P 1'
#
loop_
_entity.id
_entity.type
_entity.pdbx_description
1 polymer ?
#
loop_
_entity_poly.entity_id
_entity_poly.type
_entity_poly.pdbx_seq_one_letter_code
_entity_poly.pdbx_strand_id
1 'polypeptide(L)'
;MFFTRNLKPFLVIGGLITMFAGVYAINPELALLKMNNLPYDDNYVFLFRHWGIMVGLMGFFITLSAFIVEWRGSIMLYSFIEKLFMVYLFMSNFFNPETAHLNVDFISFAITDVTICVYTLGYWYEQYRNKQKL
;
A
#
# COMPACT_ATOMS: atom_id res chain seq x y z
N MET A 1 -2.45 -24.27 -3.46
CA MET A 1 -2.91 -22.90 -3.25
C MET A 1 -1.79 -22.08 -2.64
N PHE A 2 -1.11 -21.30 -3.48
CA PHE A 2 0.06 -20.51 -3.09
C PHE A 2 -0.35 -19.28 -2.27
N PHE A 3 -1.35 -18.52 -2.74
CA PHE A 3 -1.80 -17.28 -2.09
C PHE A 3 -2.49 -17.57 -0.75
N THR A 4 -3.35 -18.58 -0.70
CA THR A 4 -4.04 -18.97 0.54
C THR A 4 -3.05 -19.50 1.58
N ARG A 5 -2.06 -20.30 1.17
CA ARG A 5 -1.03 -20.85 2.09
C ARG A 5 -0.14 -19.77 2.69
N ASN A 6 0.20 -18.75 1.90
CA ASN A 6 1.13 -17.69 2.30
C ASN A 6 0.43 -16.41 2.77
N LEU A 7 -0.91 -16.41 2.95
CA LEU A 7 -1.67 -15.20 3.25
C LEU A 7 -1.20 -14.53 4.55
N LYS A 8 -0.99 -15.30 5.62
CA LYS A 8 -0.57 -14.75 6.91
C LYS A 8 0.78 -14.02 6.83
N PRO A 9 1.89 -14.65 6.37
CA PRO A 9 3.16 -13.93 6.25
C PRO A 9 3.06 -12.75 5.26
N PHE A 10 2.26 -12.89 4.20
CA PHE A 10 2.01 -11.80 3.27
C PHE A 10 1.36 -10.57 3.95
N LEU A 11 0.28 -10.76 4.70
CA LEU A 11 -0.40 -9.68 5.42
C LEU A 11 0.50 -9.05 6.49
N VAL A 12 1.32 -9.83 7.19
CA VAL A 12 2.27 -9.29 8.16
C VAL A 12 3.33 -8.43 7.48
N ILE A 13 4.04 -8.98 6.49
CA ILE A 13 5.17 -8.30 5.85
C ILE A 13 4.67 -7.10 5.02
N GLY A 14 3.66 -7.30 4.18
CA GLY A 14 3.07 -6.25 3.35
C GLY A 14 2.45 -5.14 4.19
N GLY A 15 1.78 -5.49 5.29
CA GLY A 15 1.22 -4.52 6.23
C GLY A 15 2.32 -3.69 6.92
N LEU A 16 3.41 -4.31 7.39
CA LEU A 16 4.52 -3.60 8.02
C LEU A 16 5.27 -2.68 7.05
N ILE A 17 5.50 -3.13 5.81
CA ILE A 17 6.09 -2.29 4.76
C ILE A 17 5.18 -1.08 4.48
N THR A 18 3.87 -1.31 4.34
CA THR A 18 2.89 -0.22 4.13
C THR A 18 2.86 0.74 5.33
N MET A 19 2.92 0.20 6.56
CA MET A 19 2.91 0.98 7.80
C MET A 19 4.10 1.95 7.88
N PHE A 20 5.21 1.65 7.21
CA PHE A 20 6.39 2.51 7.18
C PHE A 20 6.10 3.92 6.61
N ALA A 21 5.05 4.08 5.79
CA ALA A 21 4.57 5.40 5.37
C ALA A 21 4.10 6.28 6.56
N GLY A 22 3.86 5.71 7.74
CA GLY A 22 3.60 6.45 8.97
C GLY A 22 4.74 7.42 9.36
N VAL A 23 5.96 7.22 8.86
CA VAL A 23 7.08 8.14 9.10
C VAL A 23 6.78 9.55 8.56
N TYR A 24 6.03 9.69 7.46
CA TYR A 24 5.61 11.00 6.93
C TYR A 24 4.68 11.75 7.88
N ALA A 25 3.93 11.03 8.73
CA ALA A 25 3.09 11.64 9.77
C ALA A 25 3.91 12.24 10.93
N ILE A 26 5.06 11.63 11.24
CA ILE A 26 5.89 11.99 12.39
C ILE A 26 6.96 13.01 11.98
N ASN A 27 7.70 12.73 10.91
CA ASN A 27 8.79 13.55 10.40
C ASN A 27 8.78 13.58 8.86
N PRO A 28 7.92 14.43 8.24
CA PRO A 28 7.79 14.53 6.80
C PRO A 28 9.07 15.03 6.11
N GLU A 29 9.85 15.91 6.75
CA GLU A 29 11.12 16.41 6.21
C GLU A 29 12.12 15.28 6.00
N LEU A 30 12.36 14.48 7.04
CA LEU A 30 13.25 13.33 6.95
C LEU A 30 12.73 12.29 5.95
N ALA A 31 11.41 12.03 5.96
CA ALA A 31 10.80 11.05 5.06
C ALA A 31 10.98 11.45 3.59
N LEU A 32 10.64 12.68 3.21
CA LEU A 32 10.78 13.18 1.84
C LEU A 32 12.24 13.15 1.38
N LEU A 33 13.16 13.62 2.23
CA LEU A 33 14.58 13.66 1.88
C LEU A 33 15.19 12.26 1.75
N LYS A 34 14.91 11.35 2.69
CA LYS A 34 15.59 10.04 2.74
C LYS A 34 14.92 8.96 1.92
N MET A 35 13.59 9.02 1.76
CA MET A 35 12.82 7.97 1.10
C MET A 35 12.50 8.31 -0.36
N ASN A 36 12.31 9.59 -0.68
CA ASN A 36 11.99 10.05 -2.03
C ASN A 36 13.05 10.98 -2.63
N ASN A 37 14.07 11.41 -1.88
CA ASN A 37 15.02 12.44 -2.35
C ASN A 37 14.32 13.73 -2.81
N LEU A 38 13.19 14.08 -2.18
CA LEU A 38 12.39 15.25 -2.51
C LEU A 38 12.67 16.40 -1.55
N PRO A 39 12.60 17.67 -2.03
CA PRO A 39 12.69 18.83 -1.16
C PRO A 39 11.48 18.89 -0.24
N TYR A 40 11.73 19.32 0.99
CA TYR A 40 10.69 19.61 1.96
C TYR A 40 10.16 21.03 1.77
N ASP A 41 8.84 21.20 1.83
CA ASP A 41 8.15 22.48 1.74
C ASP A 41 7.07 22.55 2.82
N ASP A 42 7.16 23.57 3.68
CA ASP A 42 6.26 23.78 4.81
C ASP A 42 4.79 23.94 4.39
N ASN A 43 4.53 24.40 3.16
CA ASN A 43 3.17 24.59 2.65
C ASN A 43 2.42 23.27 2.45
N TYR A 44 3.13 22.14 2.27
CA TYR A 44 2.54 20.83 1.99
C TYR A 44 2.62 19.85 3.17
N VAL A 45 3.15 20.27 4.31
CA VAL A 45 3.34 19.43 5.52
C VAL A 45 2.06 18.74 5.95
N PHE A 46 0.95 19.48 5.94
CA PHE A 46 -0.35 18.93 6.33
C PHE A 46 -0.73 17.75 5.44
N LEU A 47 -0.53 17.85 4.13
CA LEU A 47 -0.86 16.82 3.17
C LEU A 47 -0.02 15.55 3.41
N PHE A 48 1.30 15.71 3.57
CA PHE A 48 2.18 14.57 3.82
C PHE A 48 1.91 13.89 5.15
N ARG A 49 1.61 14.66 6.20
CA ARG A 49 1.26 14.07 7.50
C ARG A 49 -0.07 13.33 7.47
N HIS A 50 -1.06 13.93 6.82
CA HIS A 50 -2.38 13.33 6.65
C HIS A 50 -2.32 12.04 5.82
N TRP A 51 -1.61 12.06 4.69
CA TRP A 51 -1.38 10.87 3.88
C TRP A 51 -0.60 9.81 4.65
N GLY A 52 0.48 10.20 5.32
CA GLY A 52 1.32 9.29 6.10
C GLY A 52 0.55 8.54 7.18
N ILE A 53 -0.35 9.22 7.93
CA ILE A 53 -1.14 8.55 8.96
C ILE A 53 -2.20 7.62 8.36
N MET A 54 -2.83 8.00 7.25
CA MET A 54 -3.80 7.15 6.56
C MET A 54 -3.16 5.84 6.06
N VAL A 55 -2.04 5.93 5.34
CA VAL A 55 -1.32 4.76 4.82
C VAL A 55 -0.68 3.96 5.95
N GLY A 56 -0.14 4.65 6.97
CA GLY A 56 0.41 4.03 8.18
C GLY A 56 -0.61 3.15 8.90
N LEU A 57 -1.81 3.69 9.15
CA LEU A 57 -2.92 2.94 9.76
C LEU A 57 -3.44 1.83 8.84
N MET A 58 -3.48 2.04 7.53
CA MET A 58 -3.81 0.97 6.59
C MET A 58 -2.86 -0.21 6.76
N GLY A 59 -1.55 0.04 6.79
CA GLY A 59 -0.54 -0.99 7.05
C GLY A 59 -0.75 -1.72 8.38
N PHE A 60 -1.06 -0.97 9.44
CA PHE A 60 -1.44 -1.54 10.75
C PHE A 60 -2.61 -2.50 10.67
N PHE A 61 -3.71 -2.10 10.03
CA PHE A 61 -4.88 -2.96 9.92
C PHE A 61 -4.64 -4.17 9.00
N ILE A 62 -3.84 -4.03 7.93
CA ILE A 62 -3.41 -5.18 7.11
C ILE A 62 -2.67 -6.19 7.99
N THR A 63 -1.69 -5.76 8.78
CA THR A 63 -0.95 -6.64 9.69
C THR A 63 -1.87 -7.29 10.73
N LEU A 64 -2.77 -6.54 11.36
CA LEU A 64 -3.70 -7.10 12.34
C LEU A 64 -4.68 -8.11 11.73
N SER A 65 -5.12 -7.90 10.49
CA SER A 65 -5.99 -8.85 9.78
C SER A 65 -5.32 -10.22 9.58
N ALA A 66 -3.99 -10.30 9.64
CA ALA A 66 -3.28 -11.58 9.64
C ALA A 66 -3.65 -12.46 10.86
N PHE A 67 -4.05 -11.84 11.97
CA PHE A 67 -4.38 -12.50 13.23
C PHE A 67 -5.87 -12.52 13.53
N ILE A 68 -6.64 -11.54 13.05
CA ILE A 68 -8.09 -11.43 13.26
C ILE A 68 -8.82 -11.78 11.96
N VAL A 69 -9.34 -13.01 11.89
CA VAL A 69 -9.88 -13.60 10.65
C VAL A 69 -11.10 -12.85 10.15
N GLU A 70 -11.94 -12.38 11.07
CA GLU A 70 -13.18 -11.66 10.82
C GLU A 70 -12.93 -10.34 10.08
N TRP A 71 -11.75 -9.74 10.28
CA TRP A 71 -11.39 -8.47 9.66
C TRP A 71 -10.85 -8.63 8.24
N ARG A 72 -10.33 -9.82 7.88
CA ARG A 72 -9.60 -10.05 6.63
C ARG A 72 -10.39 -9.63 5.40
N GLY A 73 -11.67 -9.98 5.33
CA GLY A 73 -12.51 -9.64 4.17
C GLY A 73 -12.55 -8.12 3.93
N SER A 74 -12.98 -7.36 4.94
CA SER A 74 -13.14 -5.91 4.83
C SER A 74 -11.81 -5.18 4.67
N ILE A 75 -10.78 -5.58 5.43
CA ILE A 75 -9.46 -4.95 5.37
C ILE A 75 -8.78 -5.22 4.03
N MET A 76 -8.84 -6.46 3.51
CA MET A 76 -8.25 -6.77 2.20
C MET A 76 -8.97 -6.05 1.06
N LEU A 77 -10.31 -5.91 1.13
CA LEU A 77 -11.06 -5.14 0.14
C LEU A 77 -10.68 -3.67 0.18
N TYR A 78 -10.67 -3.06 1.36
CA TYR A 78 -10.33 -1.65 1.51
C TYR A 78 -8.88 -1.37 1.10
N SER A 79 -7.93 -2.21 1.54
CA SER A 79 -6.53 -2.11 1.11
C SER A 79 -6.39 -2.29 -0.39
N PHE A 80 -7.14 -3.22 -1.00
CA PHE A 80 -7.08 -3.41 -2.44
C PHE A 80 -7.50 -2.14 -3.20
N ILE A 81 -8.59 -1.48 -2.77
CA ILE A 81 -9.08 -0.26 -3.42
C ILE A 81 -8.08 0.89 -3.26
N GLU A 82 -7.58 1.13 -2.04
CA GLU A 82 -6.60 2.19 -1.80
C GLU A 82 -5.31 1.95 -2.58
N LYS A 83 -4.76 0.73 -2.55
CA LYS A 83 -3.54 0.38 -3.26
C LYS A 83 -3.71 0.46 -4.77
N LEU A 84 -4.87 0.04 -5.29
CA LEU A 84 -5.19 0.16 -6.70
C LEU A 84 -5.25 1.64 -7.13
N PHE A 85 -5.77 2.52 -6.27
CA PHE A 85 -5.76 3.96 -6.52
C PHE A 85 -4.33 4.53 -6.53
N MET A 86 -3.44 4.09 -5.64
CA MET A 86 -2.03 4.49 -5.67
C MET A 86 -1.33 4.03 -6.95
N VAL A 87 -1.58 2.79 -7.39
CA VAL A 87 -1.07 2.30 -8.68
C VAL A 87 -1.61 3.13 -9.84
N TYR A 88 -2.90 3.48 -9.82
CA TYR A 88 -3.49 4.36 -10.82
C TYR A 88 -2.80 5.73 -10.85
N LEU A 89 -2.59 6.37 -9.68
CA LEU A 89 -1.91 7.67 -9.59
C LEU A 89 -0.50 7.62 -10.17
N PHE A 90 0.26 6.58 -9.82
CA PHE A 90 1.60 6.36 -10.36
C PHE A 90 1.57 6.24 -11.89
N MET A 91 0.66 5.42 -12.43
CA MET A 91 0.53 5.22 -13.87
C MET A 91 0.05 6.49 -14.58
N SER A 92 -0.91 7.24 -14.02
CA SER A 92 -1.41 8.47 -14.63
C SER A 92 -0.36 9.57 -14.67
N ASN A 93 0.47 9.69 -13.63
CA ASN A 93 1.56 10.68 -13.59
C ASN A 93 2.65 10.38 -14.63
N PHE A 94 2.85 9.10 -14.99
CA PHE A 94 3.84 8.73 -16.01
C PHE A 94 3.55 9.37 -17.37
N PHE A 95 2.27 9.61 -17.69
CA PHE A 95 1.85 10.23 -18.93
C PHE A 95 1.82 11.77 -18.88
N ASN A 96 2.13 12.38 -17.73
CA ASN A 96 2.21 13.82 -17.58
C ASN A 96 3.68 14.29 -17.68
N PRO A 97 4.07 15.03 -18.74
CA PRO A 97 5.45 15.47 -18.94
C PRO A 97 6.02 16.31 -17.78
N GLU A 98 5.17 17.04 -17.05
CA GLU A 98 5.60 17.93 -15.97
C GLU A 98 5.91 17.17 -14.68
N THR A 99 5.21 16.06 -14.42
CA THR A 99 5.30 15.32 -13.14
C THR A 99 5.88 13.92 -13.28
N ALA A 100 6.09 13.41 -14.50
CA ALA A 100 6.59 12.05 -14.75
C ALA A 100 7.95 11.76 -14.09
N HIS A 101 8.81 12.77 -13.93
CA HIS A 101 10.11 12.62 -13.28
C HIS A 101 9.98 12.18 -11.81
N LEU A 102 8.90 12.58 -11.12
CA LEU A 102 8.64 12.23 -9.72
C LEU A 102 8.34 10.75 -9.53
N ASN A 103 7.90 10.03 -10.57
CA ASN A 103 7.60 8.59 -10.43
C ASN A 103 8.83 7.78 -10.01
N VAL A 104 10.03 8.19 -10.39
CA VAL A 104 11.27 7.51 -9.98
C VAL A 104 11.41 7.51 -8.46
N ASP A 105 11.03 8.63 -7.83
CA ASP A 105 11.15 8.85 -6.40
C ASP A 105 10.11 8.08 -5.57
N PHE A 106 9.06 7.55 -6.21
CA PHE A 106 7.98 6.77 -5.57
C PHE A 106 7.93 5.30 -5.99
N ILE A 107 8.92 4.82 -6.77
CA ILE A 107 8.88 3.46 -7.34
C ILE A 107 8.74 2.36 -6.26
N SER A 108 9.37 2.53 -5.10
CA SER A 108 9.30 1.59 -3.98
C SER A 108 7.87 1.44 -3.44
N PHE A 109 7.11 2.53 -3.39
CA PHE A 109 5.70 2.50 -3.01
C PHE A 109 4.87 1.79 -4.07
N ALA A 110 5.06 2.15 -5.34
CA ALA A 110 4.34 1.52 -6.45
C ALA A 110 4.55 -0.01 -6.50
N ILE A 111 5.77 -0.49 -6.26
CA ILE A 111 6.05 -1.94 -6.19
C ILE A 111 5.25 -2.60 -5.06
N THR A 112 5.23 -1.96 -3.88
CA THR A 112 4.47 -2.46 -2.73
C THR A 112 2.97 -2.52 -3.04
N ASP A 113 2.43 -1.46 -3.62
CA ASP A 113 1.01 -1.33 -3.94
C ASP A 113 0.58 -2.34 -5.02
N VAL A 114 1.36 -2.48 -6.10
CA VAL A 114 1.13 -3.50 -7.13
C VAL A 114 1.19 -4.91 -6.53
N THR A 115 2.17 -5.17 -5.67
CA THR A 115 2.30 -6.48 -5.02
C THR A 115 1.07 -6.82 -4.19
N ILE A 116 0.53 -5.85 -3.43
CA ILE A 116 -0.69 -6.03 -2.65
C ILE A 116 -1.91 -6.26 -3.54
N CYS A 117 -2.04 -5.51 -4.63
CA CYS A 117 -3.13 -5.70 -5.58
C CYS A 117 -3.09 -7.10 -6.21
N VAL A 118 -1.93 -7.51 -6.74
CA VAL A 118 -1.75 -8.81 -7.39
C VAL A 118 -2.01 -9.95 -6.41
N TYR A 119 -1.48 -9.86 -5.19
CA TYR A 119 -1.69 -10.89 -4.18
C TYR A 119 -3.17 -11.02 -3.79
N THR A 120 -3.86 -9.89 -3.61
CA THR A 120 -5.28 -9.89 -3.23
C THR A 120 -6.15 -10.51 -4.32
N LEU A 121 -5.89 -10.18 -5.59
CA LEU A 121 -6.57 -10.81 -6.74
C LEU A 121 -6.27 -12.32 -6.81
N GLY A 122 -5.01 -12.72 -6.63
CA GLY A 122 -4.62 -14.12 -6.61
C GLY A 122 -5.29 -14.92 -5.48
N TYR A 123 -5.38 -14.31 -4.29
CA TYR A 123 -6.10 -14.88 -3.15
C TYR A 123 -7.60 -15.04 -3.45
N TRP A 124 -8.29 -14.00 -3.92
CA TRP A 124 -9.71 -14.10 -4.26
C TRP A 124 -9.99 -15.10 -5.38
N TYR A 125 -9.12 -15.16 -6.39
CA TYR A 125 -9.22 -16.16 -7.45
C TYR A 125 -9.13 -17.59 -6.89
N GLU A 126 -8.18 -17.86 -5.99
CA GLU A 126 -8.10 -19.16 -5.30
C GLU A 126 -9.37 -19.46 -4.49
N GLN A 127 -9.88 -18.50 -3.72
CA GLN A 127 -11.10 -18.68 -2.93
C GLN A 127 -12.33 -18.94 -3.80
N TYR A 128 -12.47 -18.24 -4.93
CA TYR A 128 -13.54 -18.45 -5.90
C TYR A 128 -13.49 -19.87 -6.49
N ARG A 129 -12.29 -20.32 -6.91
CA ARG A 129 -12.11 -21.66 -7.46
C ARG A 129 -12.41 -22.79 -6.46
N ASN A 130 -12.18 -22.57 -5.18
CA ASN A 130 -12.54 -23.55 -4.15
C ASN A 130 -14.04 -23.66 -3.94
N LYS A 131 -14.75 -22.53 -3.95
CA LYS A 131 -16.22 -22.53 -3.80
C LYS A 131 -16.92 -23.28 -4.94
N GLN A 132 -16.36 -23.27 -6.15
CA GLN A 132 -16.94 -24.02 -7.28
C GLN A 132 -16.67 -25.53 -7.25
N LYS A 133 -15.79 -26.01 -6.38
CA LYS A 133 -15.46 -27.44 -6.25
C LYS A 133 -16.24 -28.15 -5.14
N LEU A 134 -16.94 -27.38 -4.30
CA LEU A 134 -17.82 -27.85 -3.23
C LEU A 134 -19.26 -27.88 -3.75
#